data_AF-A0A5J9UQL4-F1
#
_entry.id   AF-A0A5J9UQL4-F1
#
_cell.length_a   1.000
_cell.length_b   1.000
_cell.length_c   1.000
_cell.angle_alpha   90.00
_cell.angle_beta   90.00
_cell.angle_gamma   90.00
#
_symmetry.space_group_name_H-M   'P 1'
#
loop_
_entity.id
_entity.type
_entity.pdbx_description
1 polymer ?
#
loop_
_entity_poly.entity_id
_entity_poly.type
_entity_poly.pdbx_seq_one_letter_code
_entity_poly.pdbx_strand_id
1 'polypeptide(L)'
;MTVVEQEAGHNGPYFLGRFLEALHYYSAIFDSLDATFPADSAPRMKVEQCLLAPEIRNVVACEGAERVARHERLDRWRRIMEGPRLRARPA
;
A
#
# COMPACT_ATOMS: atom_id res chain seq x y z
N MET A 1 12.22 -0.51 -18.29
CA MET A 1 12.06 -0.70 -16.84
C MET A 1 10.57 -0.74 -16.56
N THR A 2 10.11 -1.74 -15.81
CA THR A 2 8.72 -1.87 -15.37
C THR A 2 8.73 -1.75 -13.84
N VAL A 3 7.80 -0.97 -13.30
CA VAL A 3 7.66 -0.73 -11.86
C VAL A 3 6.26 -1.16 -11.46
N VAL A 4 6.14 -1.92 -10.37
CA VAL A 4 4.87 -2.36 -9.78
C VAL A 4 4.88 -1.89 -8.34
N GLU A 5 3.94 -1.01 -8.00
CA GLU A 5 3.85 -0.32 -6.72
C GLU A 5 2.41 -0.27 -6.25
N GLN A 6 2.23 -0.08 -4.94
CA GLN A 6 0.91 -0.02 -4.32
C GLN A 6 0.26 1.35 -4.54
N GLU A 7 -0.94 1.36 -5.09
CA GLU A 7 -1.70 2.60 -5.34
C GLU A 7 -2.38 3.07 -4.05
N ALA A 8 -1.61 3.74 -3.18
CA ALA A 8 -2.10 4.25 -1.90
C ALA A 8 -1.37 5.52 -1.45
N GLY A 9 -2.07 6.43 -0.78
CA GLY A 9 -1.51 7.68 -0.24
C GLY A 9 -0.92 7.57 1.17
N HIS A 10 -0.15 6.52 1.49
CA HIS A 10 0.30 6.24 2.86
C HIS A 10 1.49 7.08 3.33
N ASN A 11 2.08 7.94 2.50
CA ASN A 11 3.23 8.75 2.90
C ASN A 11 2.90 10.17 3.39
N GLY A 12 1.62 10.50 3.61
CA GLY A 12 1.20 11.81 4.09
C GLY A 12 1.85 12.23 5.42
N PRO A 13 2.07 13.54 5.67
CA PRO A 13 2.75 14.01 6.89
C PRO A 13 1.91 13.86 8.16
N TYR A 14 0.57 13.87 8.04
CA TYR A 14 -0.35 13.81 9.18
C TYR A 14 -0.89 12.40 9.41
N PHE A 15 -0.90 11.97 10.69
CA PHE A 15 -1.41 10.66 11.10
C PHE A 15 -2.85 10.40 10.62
N LEU A 16 -3.79 11.31 10.91
CA LEU A 16 -5.20 11.10 10.59
C LEU A 16 -5.44 10.85 9.10
N GLY A 17 -4.75 11.61 8.23
CA GLY A 17 -4.85 11.43 6.78
C GLY A 17 -4.34 10.05 6.35
N ARG A 18 -3.19 9.62 6.88
CA ARG A 18 -2.66 8.27 6.60
C ARG A 18 -3.56 7.17 7.13
N PHE A 19 -4.11 7.33 8.32
CA PHE A 19 -5.00 6.35 8.94
C PHE A 19 -6.26 6.13 8.11
N LEU A 20 -6.92 7.21 7.67
CA LEU A 20 -8.11 7.12 6.84
C LEU A 20 -7.81 6.52 5.46
N GLU A 21 -6.70 6.90 4.84
CA GLU A 21 -6.27 6.32 3.56
C GLU A 21 -5.99 4.82 3.70
N ALA A 22 -5.24 4.42 4.74
CA ALA A 22 -4.96 3.02 5.04
C ALA A 22 -6.23 2.23 5.31
N LEU A 23 -7.16 2.78 6.08
CA LEU A 23 -8.45 2.14 6.35
C LEU A 23 -9.17 1.84 5.03
N HIS A 24 -9.36 2.83 4.16
CA HIS A 24 -10.03 2.61 2.89
C HIS A 24 -9.29 1.61 1.98
N TYR A 25 -7.97 1.73 1.87
CA TYR A 25 -7.15 0.87 1.02
C TYR A 25 -7.20 -0.59 1.49
N TYR A 26 -6.94 -0.85 2.77
CA TYR A 26 -6.94 -2.21 3.29
C TYR A 26 -8.36 -2.78 3.39
N SER A 27 -9.41 -1.99 3.67
CA SER A 27 -10.79 -2.47 3.58
C SER A 27 -11.09 -3.07 2.21
N ALA A 28 -10.75 -2.37 1.12
CA ALA A 28 -10.96 -2.90 -0.24
C ALA A 28 -10.18 -4.20 -0.50
N ILE A 29 -8.97 -4.35 0.05
CA ILE A 29 -8.19 -5.58 -0.06
C ILE A 29 -8.84 -6.72 0.74
N PHE A 30 -9.25 -6.47 1.98
CA PHE A 30 -9.89 -7.47 2.82
C PHE A 30 -11.24 -7.90 2.22
N ASP A 31 -12.03 -6.99 1.66
CA ASP A 31 -13.27 -7.30 0.94
C ASP A 31 -13.01 -8.19 -0.29
N SER A 32 -11.94 -7.90 -1.04
CA SER A 32 -11.50 -8.73 -2.18
C SER A 32 -11.07 -10.13 -1.75
N LEU A 33 -10.33 -10.26 -0.64
CA LEU A 33 -9.95 -11.55 -0.08
C LEU A 33 -11.18 -12.33 0.40
N ASP A 34 -12.14 -11.67 1.03
CA ASP A 34 -13.38 -12.29 1.49
C ASP A 34 -14.25 -12.80 0.33
N ALA A 35 -14.30 -12.06 -0.76
CA ALA A 35 -14.99 -12.49 -1.98
C ALA A 35 -14.31 -13.66 -2.71
N THR A 36 -13.00 -13.87 -2.49
CA THR A 36 -12.19 -14.83 -3.26
C THR A 36 -11.89 -16.12 -2.49
N PHE A 37 -11.80 -16.06 -1.16
CA PHE A 37 -11.38 -17.19 -0.32
C PHE A 37 -12.44 -17.58 0.71
N PRO A 38 -12.59 -18.88 1.02
CA PRO A 38 -13.35 -19.34 2.18
C PRO A 38 -12.86 -18.70 3.48
N ALA A 39 -13.75 -18.56 4.46
CA ALA A 39 -13.43 -17.90 5.74
C ALA A 39 -12.32 -18.63 6.54
N ASP A 40 -12.18 -19.95 6.38
CA ASP A 40 -11.19 -20.79 7.04
C ASP A 40 -9.94 -21.07 6.17
N SER A 41 -9.78 -20.32 5.08
CA SER A 41 -8.65 -20.46 4.16
C SER A 41 -7.31 -20.12 4.85
N ALA A 42 -6.47 -21.15 5.06
CA ALA A 42 -5.12 -20.96 5.59
C ALA A 42 -4.24 -20.02 4.71
N PRO A 43 -4.30 -20.07 3.36
CA PRO A 43 -3.62 -19.06 2.53
C PRO A 43 -4.09 -17.63 2.78
N ARG A 44 -5.40 -17.41 2.95
CA ARG A 44 -5.97 -16.09 3.28
C ARG A 44 -5.42 -15.60 4.62
N MET A 45 -5.53 -16.42 5.67
CA MET A 45 -4.99 -16.08 7.00
C MET A 45 -3.52 -15.71 6.93
N LYS A 46 -2.71 -16.43 6.14
CA LYS A 46 -1.29 -16.13 5.98
C LYS A 46 -1.04 -14.78 5.31
N VAL A 47 -1.81 -14.41 4.28
CA VAL A 47 -1.72 -13.09 3.65
C VAL A 47 -2.10 -11.99 4.63
N GLU A 48 -3.23 -12.14 5.32
CA GLU A 48 -3.72 -11.15 6.27
C GLU A 48 -2.74 -10.93 7.44
N GLN A 49 -2.24 -12.01 8.04
CA GLN A 49 -1.42 -11.95 9.25
C GLN A 49 0.06 -11.69 8.98
N CYS A 50 0.63 -12.28 7.93
CA CYS A 50 2.06 -12.21 7.69
C CYS A 50 2.48 -11.11 6.71
N LEU A 51 1.55 -10.61 5.88
CA LEU A 51 1.85 -9.56 4.91
C LEU A 51 1.14 -8.24 5.27
N LEU A 52 -0.18 -8.26 5.38
CA LEU A 52 -0.96 -7.03 5.56
C LEU A 52 -0.83 -6.46 6.98
N ALA A 53 -0.93 -7.30 8.02
CA ALA A 53 -0.89 -6.82 9.40
C ALA A 53 0.43 -6.08 9.78
N PRO A 54 1.64 -6.59 9.44
CA PRO A 54 2.89 -5.86 9.68
C PRO A 54 2.96 -4.54 8.91
N GLU A 55 2.42 -4.50 7.70
CA GLU A 55 2.41 -3.32 6.85
C GLU A 55 1.46 -2.24 7.39
N ILE A 56 0.22 -2.62 7.74
CA ILE A 56 -0.75 -1.76 8.45
C ILE A 56 -0.11 -1.20 9.72
N ARG A 57 0.53 -2.06 10.53
CA ARG A 57 1.22 -1.63 11.75
C ARG A 57 2.28 -0.59 11.44
N ASN A 58 3.07 -0.78 10.39
CA ASN A 58 4.11 0.19 10.05
C ASN A 58 3.53 1.52 9.55
N VAL A 59 2.46 1.50 8.74
CA VAL A 59 1.80 2.72 8.25
C VAL A 59 1.16 3.53 9.39
N VAL A 60 0.52 2.84 10.34
CA VAL A 60 -0.30 3.46 11.39
C VAL A 60 0.50 3.77 12.65
N ALA A 61 1.34 2.85 13.13
CA ALA A 61 1.95 2.94 14.45
C ALA A 61 3.40 3.44 14.47
N CYS A 62 4.10 3.41 13.33
CA CYS A 62 5.49 3.88 13.24
C CYS A 62 5.55 5.32 12.74
N GLU A 63 6.61 6.04 13.13
CA GLU A 63 6.89 7.41 12.68
C GLU A 63 8.38 7.59 12.36
N GLY A 64 8.72 8.70 11.71
CA GLY A 64 10.12 9.04 11.42
C GLY A 64 10.83 7.96 10.59
N ALA A 65 12.04 7.58 11.01
CA ALA A 65 12.86 6.57 10.32
C ALA A 65 12.30 5.15 10.46
N GLU A 66 11.56 4.85 11.53
CA GLU A 66 10.97 3.53 11.78
C GLU A 66 9.79 3.23 10.83
N ARG A 67 9.21 4.26 10.21
CA ARG A 67 8.16 4.11 9.21
C ARG A 67 8.78 3.89 7.83
N VAL A 68 8.72 2.65 7.36
CA VAL A 68 9.27 2.18 6.10
C VAL A 68 8.20 1.98 5.02
N ALA A 69 6.97 1.64 5.38
CA ALA A 69 5.82 1.51 4.48
C ALA A 69 5.29 2.91 4.10
N ARG A 70 5.75 3.40 2.94
CA ARG A 70 5.52 4.77 2.45
C ARG A 70 4.99 4.75 1.02
N HIS A 71 3.83 4.11 0.84
CA HIS A 71 3.22 3.96 -0.47
C HIS A 71 2.75 5.31 -0.99
N GLU A 72 2.78 5.43 -2.30
CA GLU A 72 2.53 6.67 -3.03
C GLU A 72 1.76 6.38 -4.30
N ARG A 73 0.85 7.30 -4.63
CA ARG A 73 0.01 7.18 -5.82
C ARG A 73 0.79 7.32 -7.11
N LEU A 74 0.25 6.77 -8.19
CA LEU A 74 0.83 6.78 -9.54
C LEU A 74 1.30 8.17 -9.97
N ASP A 75 0.57 9.23 -9.63
CA ASP A 75 0.92 10.61 -10.00
C ASP A 75 2.24 11.09 -9.36
N ARG A 76 2.61 10.55 -8.19
CA ARG A 76 3.92 10.81 -7.61
C ARG A 76 5.01 10.00 -8.31
N TRP A 77 4.74 8.72 -8.57
CA TRP A 77 5.67 7.86 -9.30
C TRP A 77 5.96 8.37 -10.71
N ARG A 78 4.95 8.86 -11.44
CA ARG A 78 5.12 9.50 -12.74
C ARG A 78 6.10 10.66 -12.68
N ARG A 79 5.93 11.58 -11.72
CA ARG A 79 6.85 12.72 -11.54
C ARG A 79 8.28 12.29 -11.20
N ILE A 80 8.44 11.24 -10.37
CA ILE A 80 9.76 10.69 -10.04
C ILE A 80 10.43 10.10 -11.29
N MET A 81 9.66 9.37 -12.09
CA MET A 81 10.16 8.69 -13.28
C MET A 81 10.41 9.67 -14.44
N GLU A 82 9.64 10.74 -14.58
CA GLU A 82 9.86 11.81 -15.55
C GLU A 82 11.14 12.62 -15.29
N GLY A 83 11.80 12.42 -14.14
CA GLY A 83 13.20 12.80 -13.91
C GLY A 83 14.19 12.12 -14.87
N PRO A 84 15.51 12.48 -14.85
CA PRO A 84 16.27 12.85 -16.05
C PRO A 84 16.37 11.89 -17.25
N ARG A 85 15.87 10.65 -17.23
CA ARG A 85 16.00 9.69 -18.37
C ARG A 85 14.88 8.65 -18.52
N LEU A 86 13.84 8.59 -17.68
CA LEU A 86 12.86 7.48 -17.73
C LEU A 86 11.49 7.95 -18.26
N ARG A 87 11.29 7.88 -19.59
CA ARG A 87 9.97 8.15 -20.18
C ARG A 87 9.01 6.99 -19.91
N ALA A 88 7.81 7.30 -19.42
CA ALA A 88 6.73 6.33 -19.29
C ALA A 88 6.31 5.78 -20.66
N ARG A 89 5.99 4.48 -20.74
CA ARG A 89 5.39 3.85 -21.93
C ARG A 89 3.97 3.40 -21.59
N PRO A 90 2.97 3.59 -22.48
CA PRO A 90 1.65 3.01 -22.29
C PRO A 90 1.75 1.48 -22.28
N ALA A 91 0.89 0.85 -21.47
CA ALA A 91 0.72 -0.59 -21.39
C ALA A 91 -0.02 -1.13 -22.63
#